data_AF-A0A397UH10-F1
#
_entry.id   AF-A0A397UH10-F1
#
_cell.length_a   1.000
_cell.length_b   1.000
_cell.length_c   1.000
_cell.angle_alpha   90.00
_cell.angle_beta   90.00
_cell.angle_gamma   90.00
#
_symmetry.space_group_name_H-M   'P 1'
#
loop_
_entity.id
_entity.type
_entity.pdbx_description
1 polymer ?
#
loop_
_entity_poly.entity_id
_entity_poly.type
_entity_poly.pdbx_seq_one_letter_code
_entity_poly.pdbx_strand_id
1 'polypeptide(L)'
;SFFKGVNSPIIGLSFLNSILFTSYGSILRFFEKIDNSSQRIPSLTQVYIAGFGSGIACFLVSTPTELVKCRAQAAKQKGLMISSTTWNVFKDVIQTRGIKGLYQGGLITIIRDAPGYGVYFWAYEAFKRSLNVTSNNFDHNNGPKLLFSGGMAGVLSWASIYPLDVIKSRIQIQQKPLSNYSQPLTKFQQSSTSYSGIIDCAVRSYHKEGISVFFKGITPTLARALPVNAVTFYVYEIMIRWLNRFQN
;
A
#
# COMPACT_ATOMS: atom_id res chain seq x y z
N SER A 1 4.49 -3.51 27.29
CA SER A 1 4.12 -2.11 26.97
C SER A 1 3.74 -2.06 25.48
N PHE A 2 2.45 -2.09 25.18
CA PHE A 2 1.91 -2.33 23.82
C PHE A 2 2.16 -1.18 22.82
N PHE A 3 2.54 0.01 23.30
CA PHE A 3 2.78 1.20 22.46
C PHE A 3 4.28 1.50 22.22
N LYS A 4 5.21 0.75 22.83
CA LYS A 4 6.65 0.94 22.58
C LYS A 4 6.96 0.51 21.14
N GLY A 5 7.26 1.48 20.28
CA GLY A 5 7.65 1.26 18.88
C GLY A 5 6.63 1.71 17.84
N VAL A 6 5.45 2.22 18.24
CA VAL A 6 4.41 2.69 17.31
C VAL A 6 4.77 4.02 16.63
N ASN A 7 5.58 4.86 17.29
CA ASN A 7 5.95 6.18 16.77
C ASN A 7 6.76 6.12 15.47
N SER A 8 7.67 5.15 15.34
CA SER A 8 8.52 5.03 14.15
C SER A 8 7.71 4.69 12.87
N PRO A 9 6.75 3.75 12.90
CA PRO A 9 5.79 3.56 11.82
C PRO A 9 4.94 4.80 11.51
N ILE A 10 4.43 5.51 12.52
CA ILE A 10 3.59 6.70 12.31
C ILE A 10 4.37 7.79 11.58
N ILE A 11 5.58 8.12 12.05
CA ILE A 11 6.41 9.15 11.43
C ILE A 11 6.75 8.78 9.98
N GLY A 12 7.10 7.52 9.74
CA GLY A 12 7.38 7.02 8.40
C GLY A 12 6.16 7.13 7.47
N LEU A 13 4.97 6.80 7.98
CA LEU A 13 3.72 6.89 7.22
C LEU A 13 3.36 8.35 6.88
N SER A 14 3.52 9.28 7.83
CA SER A 14 3.28 10.71 7.59
C SER A 14 4.19 11.26 6.50
N PHE A 15 5.47 10.87 6.49
CA PHE A 15 6.41 11.28 5.47
C PHE A 15 6.04 10.74 4.08
N LEU A 16 5.69 9.45 4.00
CA LEU A 16 5.25 8.84 2.75
C LEU A 16 3.95 9.46 2.23
N ASN A 17 2.98 9.75 3.10
CA ASN A 17 1.75 10.43 2.74
C ASN A 17 2.01 11.88 2.27
N SER A 18 2.96 12.59 2.87
CA SER A 18 3.35 13.93 2.42
C SER A 18 3.88 13.88 0.97
N ILE A 19 4.75 12.92 0.67
CA ILE A 19 5.25 12.69 -0.70
C ILE A 19 4.09 12.35 -1.64
N LEU A 20 3.17 11.48 -1.21
CA LEU A 20 2.01 11.05 -1.99
C LEU A 20 1.17 12.26 -2.42
N PHE A 21 0.74 13.09 -1.45
CA PHE A 21 -0.12 14.25 -1.73
C PHE A 21 0.62 15.36 -2.48
N THR A 22 1.91 15.57 -2.20
CA THR A 22 2.73 16.56 -2.92
C THR A 22 2.90 16.16 -4.39
N SER A 23 3.23 14.88 -4.64
CA SER A 23 3.38 14.36 -6.00
C SER A 23 2.05 14.37 -6.75
N TYR A 24 0.97 13.92 -6.10
CA TYR A 24 -0.39 13.96 -6.65
C TYR A 24 -0.79 15.38 -7.08
N GLY A 25 -0.62 16.37 -6.19
CA GLY A 25 -0.92 17.77 -6.49
C GLY A 25 -0.03 18.36 -7.59
N SER A 26 1.24 17.97 -7.65
CA SER A 26 2.17 18.41 -8.70
C SER A 26 1.77 17.88 -10.08
N ILE A 27 1.36 16.61 -10.16
CA ILE A 27 0.92 15.98 -11.42
C ILE A 27 -0.42 16.59 -11.89
N LEU A 28 -1.36 16.84 -10.98
CA LEU A 28 -2.62 17.52 -11.33
C LEU A 28 -2.39 18.94 -11.85
N ARG A 29 -1.53 19.73 -11.19
CA ARG A 29 -1.16 21.07 -11.66
C ARG A 29 -0.48 21.05 -13.03
N PHE A 30 0.31 20.01 -13.30
CA PHE A 30 0.91 19.81 -14.61
C PHE A 30 -0.16 19.55 -15.69
N PHE A 31 -1.16 18.72 -15.40
CA PHE A 31 -2.29 18.52 -16.31
C PHE A 31 -3.13 19.79 -16.50
N GLU A 32 -3.41 20.53 -15.43
CA GLU A 32 -4.12 21.82 -15.49
C GLU A 32 -3.40 22.83 -16.39
N LYS A 33 -2.06 22.89 -16.31
CA LYS A 33 -1.24 23.74 -17.17
C LYS A 33 -1.27 23.34 -18.64
N ILE A 34 -1.40 22.03 -18.93
CA ILE A 34 -1.46 21.51 -20.31
C ILE A 34 -2.83 21.75 -20.93
N ASP A 35 -3.91 21.60 -20.15
CA ASP A 35 -5.26 21.57 -20.69
C ASP A 35 -5.80 22.97 -21.05
N ASN A 36 -5.17 24.07 -20.58
CA ASN A 36 -5.56 25.48 -20.80
C ASN A 36 -7.07 25.77 -20.58
N SER A 37 -7.80 24.83 -19.97
CA SER A 37 -9.24 24.80 -19.95
C SER A 37 -9.72 25.28 -18.58
N SER A 38 -10.66 26.23 -18.60
CA SER A 38 -11.25 26.86 -17.42
C SER A 38 -12.12 25.92 -16.53
N GLN A 39 -12.01 24.60 -16.68
CA GLN A 39 -12.71 23.66 -15.81
C GLN A 39 -11.88 23.38 -14.54
N ARG A 40 -12.33 23.94 -13.42
CA ARG A 40 -11.74 23.74 -12.07
C ARG A 40 -11.74 22.28 -11.56
N ILE A 41 -12.35 21.35 -12.28
CA ILE A 41 -12.56 19.97 -11.82
C ILE A 41 -11.75 19.02 -12.71
N PRO A 42 -10.72 18.32 -12.20
CA PRO A 42 -9.89 17.44 -13.00
C PRO A 42 -10.68 16.25 -13.55
N SER A 43 -10.34 15.73 -14.72
CA SER A 43 -10.99 14.51 -15.24
C SER A 43 -10.68 13.30 -14.33
N LEU A 44 -11.60 12.33 -14.23
CA LEU A 44 -11.37 11.10 -13.45
C LEU A 44 -10.12 10.36 -13.94
N THR A 45 -9.83 10.40 -15.25
CA THR A 45 -8.62 9.81 -15.82
C THR A 45 -7.36 10.55 -15.39
N GLN A 46 -7.40 11.89 -15.33
CA GLN A 46 -6.28 12.70 -14.83
C GLN A 46 -6.03 12.40 -13.34
N VAL A 47 -7.08 12.23 -12.55
CA VAL A 47 -7.01 11.84 -11.13
C VAL A 47 -6.40 10.45 -10.97
N TYR A 48 -6.81 9.48 -11.81
CA TYR A 48 -6.20 8.15 -11.82
C TYR A 48 -4.71 8.20 -12.15
N ILE A 49 -4.32 8.93 -13.21
CA ILE A 49 -2.91 9.04 -13.63
C ILE A 49 -2.09 9.77 -12.56
N ALA A 50 -2.63 10.83 -11.93
CA ALA A 50 -1.98 11.51 -10.82
C ALA A 50 -1.79 10.61 -9.61
N GLY A 51 -2.79 9.77 -9.28
CA GLY A 51 -2.68 8.76 -8.22
C GLY A 51 -1.67 7.67 -8.56
N PHE A 52 -1.61 7.24 -9.81
CA PHE A 52 -0.64 6.27 -10.28
C PHE A 52 0.80 6.81 -10.19
N GLY A 53 1.04 8.03 -10.69
CA GLY A 53 2.34 8.67 -10.64
C GLY A 53 2.81 8.98 -9.20
N SER A 54 1.89 9.36 -8.31
CA SER A 54 2.22 9.56 -6.90
C SER A 54 2.60 8.24 -6.20
N GLY A 55 1.95 7.13 -6.56
CA GLY A 55 2.35 5.79 -6.12
C GLY A 55 3.78 5.42 -6.52
N ILE A 56 4.21 5.79 -7.73
CA ILE A 56 5.61 5.61 -8.18
C ILE A 56 6.57 6.49 -7.37
N ALA A 57 6.22 7.75 -7.13
CA ALA A 57 7.06 8.65 -6.34
C ALA A 57 7.25 8.14 -4.90
N CYS A 58 6.17 7.66 -4.26
CA CYS A 58 6.24 7.02 -2.95
C CYS A 58 7.10 5.76 -2.98
N PHE A 59 6.97 4.92 -4.02
CA PHE A 59 7.74 3.69 -4.17
C PHE A 59 9.26 3.93 -4.15
N LEU A 60 9.75 4.98 -4.82
CA LEU A 60 11.19 5.30 -4.85
C LEU A 60 11.78 5.54 -3.45
N VAL A 61 10.96 6.08 -2.53
CA VAL A 61 11.38 6.38 -1.17
C VAL A 61 11.09 5.22 -0.21
N SER A 62 9.95 4.55 -0.37
CA SER A 62 9.53 3.47 0.54
C SER A 62 10.32 2.18 0.34
N THR A 63 10.59 1.79 -0.90
CA THR A 63 11.22 0.50 -1.25
C THR A 63 12.55 0.22 -0.55
N PRO A 64 13.55 1.13 -0.57
CA PRO A 64 14.80 0.86 0.15
C PRO A 64 14.56 0.70 1.65
N THR A 65 13.65 1.50 2.22
CA THR A 65 13.32 1.44 3.65
C THR A 65 12.62 0.13 4.02
N GLU A 66 11.67 -0.31 3.20
CA GLU A 66 10.94 -1.57 3.37
C GLU A 66 11.87 -2.78 3.24
N LEU A 67 12.75 -2.80 2.24
CA LEU A 67 13.68 -3.91 2.04
C LEU A 67 14.58 -4.10 3.25
N VAL A 68 15.16 -3.00 3.76
CA VAL A 68 16.06 -3.04 4.92
C VAL A 68 15.29 -3.49 6.16
N LYS A 69 14.06 -3.00 6.38
CA LYS A 69 13.20 -3.44 7.49
C LYS A 69 12.87 -4.92 7.41
N CYS A 70 12.45 -5.42 6.25
CA CYS A 70 12.13 -6.83 6.05
C CYS A 70 13.36 -7.73 6.28
N ARG A 71 14.53 -7.33 5.78
CA ARG A 71 15.78 -8.07 6.02
C ARG A 71 16.19 -8.05 7.49
N ALA A 72 16.09 -6.90 8.16
CA ALA A 72 16.37 -6.78 9.58
C ALA A 72 15.41 -7.65 10.43
N GLN A 73 14.12 -7.68 10.08
CA GLN A 73 13.11 -8.53 10.73
C GLN A 73 13.39 -10.02 10.52
N ALA A 74 13.74 -10.43 9.29
CA ALA A 74 14.10 -11.80 8.97
C ALA A 74 15.38 -12.26 9.70
N ALA A 75 16.40 -11.38 9.81
CA ALA A 75 17.61 -11.67 10.56
C ALA A 75 17.34 -11.86 12.06
N LYS A 76 16.46 -11.01 12.63
CA LYS A 76 16.01 -11.11 14.03
C LYS A 76 15.28 -12.43 14.31
N GLN A 77 14.41 -12.87 13.41
CA GLN A 77 13.71 -14.15 13.55
C GLN A 77 14.64 -15.37 13.54
N LYS A 78 15.78 -15.28 12.84
CA LYS A 78 16.78 -16.36 12.74
C LYS A 78 17.78 -16.38 13.91
N GLY A 79 17.61 -15.54 14.94
CA GLY A 79 18.51 -15.51 16.10
C GLY A 79 19.93 -15.00 15.79
N LEU A 80 20.16 -14.46 14.59
CA LEU A 80 21.44 -13.87 14.19
C LEU A 80 21.58 -12.50 14.89
N MET A 81 22.09 -12.48 16.13
CA MET A 81 22.39 -11.26 16.89
C MET A 81 23.35 -10.28 16.16
N ILE A 82 24.02 -10.73 15.10
CA ILE A 82 25.16 -10.05 14.46
C ILE A 82 24.74 -8.83 13.61
N SER A 83 23.46 -8.64 13.26
CA SER A 83 23.01 -7.43 12.54
C SER A 83 22.20 -6.51 13.46
N SER A 84 22.86 -5.96 14.47
CA SER A 84 22.26 -5.19 15.57
C SER A 84 21.60 -3.87 15.15
N THR A 85 21.81 -3.38 13.92
CA THR A 85 21.31 -2.09 13.47
C THR A 85 20.84 -2.15 12.01
N THR A 86 19.65 -1.61 11.73
CA THR A 86 19.07 -1.39 10.39
C THR A 86 20.10 -0.83 9.38
N TRP A 87 21.02 0.00 9.88
CA TRP A 87 22.12 0.57 9.12
C TRP A 87 23.16 -0.44 8.62
N ASN A 88 23.48 -1.46 9.41
CA ASN A 88 24.44 -2.50 9.03
C ASN A 88 23.86 -3.37 7.91
N VAL A 89 22.55 -3.68 7.98
CA VAL A 89 21.83 -4.37 6.91
C VAL A 89 21.83 -3.52 5.63
N PHE A 90 21.57 -2.22 5.74
CA PHE A 90 21.59 -1.30 4.60
C PHE A 90 22.98 -1.25 3.93
N LYS A 91 24.04 -1.09 4.73
CA LYS A 91 25.42 -1.06 4.24
C LYS A 91 25.82 -2.38 3.58
N ASP A 92 25.46 -3.51 4.18
CA ASP A 92 25.69 -4.85 3.62
C ASP A 92 25.00 -5.03 2.25
N VAL A 93 23.74 -4.59 2.11
CA VAL A 93 23.01 -4.68 0.83
C VAL A 93 23.71 -3.85 -0.25
N ILE A 94 24.14 -2.63 0.08
CA ILE A 94 24.84 -1.77 -0.87
C ILE A 94 26.19 -2.38 -1.27
N GLN A 95 26.96 -2.90 -0.32
CA GLN A 95 28.28 -3.48 -0.61
C GLN A 95 28.18 -4.78 -1.42
N THR A 96 27.15 -5.60 -1.21
CA THR A 96 27.02 -6.91 -1.87
C THR A 96 26.28 -6.85 -3.21
N ARG A 97 25.27 -5.98 -3.35
CA ARG A 97 24.37 -5.94 -4.53
C ARG A 97 24.23 -4.55 -5.15
N GLY A 98 24.90 -3.54 -4.61
CA GLY A 98 24.81 -2.16 -5.06
C GLY A 98 23.40 -1.57 -4.89
N ILE A 99 23.18 -0.43 -5.54
CA ILE A 99 21.91 0.31 -5.50
C ILE A 99 20.78 -0.52 -6.11
N LYS A 100 21.04 -1.30 -7.16
CA LYS A 100 20.05 -2.21 -7.76
C LYS A 100 19.55 -3.27 -6.77
N GLY A 101 20.40 -3.68 -5.82
CA GLY A 101 20.03 -4.57 -4.72
C GLY A 101 18.95 -4.01 -3.80
N LEU A 102 18.89 -2.69 -3.62
CA LEU A 102 17.87 -2.02 -2.79
C LEU A 102 16.47 -2.05 -3.41
N TYR A 103 16.39 -2.20 -4.73
CA TYR A 103 15.12 -2.28 -5.48
C TYR A 103 14.77 -3.73 -5.86
N GLN A 104 15.53 -4.71 -5.37
CA GLN A 104 15.26 -6.12 -5.67
C GLN A 104 13.97 -6.59 -5.00
N GLY A 105 13.00 -6.99 -5.83
CA GLY A 105 11.62 -7.27 -5.37
C GLY A 105 10.74 -6.02 -5.33
N GLY A 106 11.26 -4.83 -5.69
CA GLY A 106 10.47 -3.61 -5.81
C GLY A 106 9.50 -3.63 -6.99
N LEU A 107 9.84 -4.34 -8.08
CA LEU A 107 8.97 -4.45 -9.27
C LEU A 107 7.56 -4.95 -8.95
N ILE A 108 7.41 -5.94 -8.07
CA ILE A 108 6.07 -6.42 -7.68
C ILE A 108 5.34 -5.40 -6.79
N THR A 109 6.09 -4.64 -6.00
CA THR A 109 5.54 -3.58 -5.13
C THR A 109 5.06 -2.40 -5.96
N ILE A 110 5.81 -1.93 -6.97
CA ILE A 110 5.35 -0.84 -7.85
C ILE A 110 4.19 -1.28 -8.75
N ILE A 111 4.21 -2.51 -9.30
CA ILE A 111 3.10 -3.08 -10.08
C ILE A 111 1.81 -3.14 -9.25
N ARG A 112 1.94 -3.28 -7.94
CA ARG A 112 0.82 -3.32 -7.01
C ARG A 112 0.38 -1.92 -6.55
N ASP A 113 1.32 -1.14 -6.04
CA ASP A 113 1.05 0.10 -5.32
C ASP A 113 0.61 1.21 -6.28
N ALA A 114 1.23 1.33 -7.46
CA ALA A 114 0.90 2.41 -8.40
C ALA A 114 -0.54 2.29 -8.95
N PRO A 115 -1.00 1.14 -9.50
CA PRO A 115 -2.42 0.99 -9.85
C PRO A 115 -3.35 1.16 -8.65
N GLY A 116 -2.92 0.65 -7.47
CA GLY A 116 -3.67 0.77 -6.24
C GLY A 116 -4.00 2.19 -5.83
N TYR A 117 -2.99 3.07 -5.82
CA TYR A 117 -3.18 4.50 -5.55
C TYR A 117 -3.99 5.18 -6.66
N GLY A 118 -3.80 4.80 -7.93
CA GLY A 118 -4.64 5.27 -9.04
C GLY A 118 -6.13 4.99 -8.80
N VAL A 119 -6.48 3.74 -8.49
CA VAL A 119 -7.87 3.33 -8.19
C VAL A 119 -8.38 4.02 -6.94
N TYR A 120 -7.55 4.19 -5.90
CA TYR A 120 -7.93 4.88 -4.68
C TYR A 120 -8.37 6.32 -4.97
N PHE A 121 -7.52 7.12 -5.63
CA PHE A 121 -7.84 8.52 -5.93
C PHE A 121 -9.01 8.64 -6.91
N TRP A 122 -9.08 7.76 -7.93
CA TRP A 122 -10.20 7.71 -8.86
C TRP A 122 -11.52 7.44 -8.15
N ALA A 123 -11.57 6.42 -7.30
CA ALA A 123 -12.77 6.03 -6.57
C ALA A 123 -13.17 7.11 -5.57
N TYR A 124 -12.20 7.66 -4.85
CA TYR A 124 -12.41 8.76 -3.90
C TYR A 124 -13.08 9.96 -4.58
N GLU A 125 -12.57 10.35 -5.75
CA GLU A 125 -13.13 11.47 -6.51
C GLU A 125 -14.50 11.13 -7.12
N ALA A 126 -14.69 9.91 -7.62
CA ALA A 126 -15.98 9.44 -8.14
C ALA A 126 -17.08 9.45 -7.05
N PHE A 127 -16.78 8.93 -5.85
CA PHE A 127 -17.72 8.94 -4.73
C PHE A 127 -17.98 10.36 -4.22
N LYS A 128 -16.96 11.22 -4.16
CA LYS A 128 -17.15 12.64 -3.81
C LYS A 128 -18.11 13.35 -4.76
N ARG A 129 -17.99 13.12 -6.08
CA ARG A 129 -18.91 13.67 -7.09
C ARG A 129 -20.31 13.10 -6.95
N SER A 130 -20.42 11.78 -6.77
CA SER A 130 -21.72 11.12 -6.61
C SER A 130 -22.49 11.59 -5.37
N LEU A 131 -21.78 11.97 -4.30
CA LEU A 131 -22.38 12.46 -3.05
C LEU A 131 -22.61 13.98 -3.04
N ASN A 132 -22.34 14.66 -4.17
CA ASN A 132 -22.42 16.11 -4.34
C ASN A 132 -21.72 16.86 -3.21
N VAL A 133 -20.50 16.44 -2.85
CA VAL A 133 -19.71 17.10 -1.80
C VAL A 133 -19.29 18.48 -2.31
N THR A 134 -20.03 19.52 -1.90
CA THR A 134 -19.74 20.90 -2.28
C THR A 134 -18.57 21.44 -1.47
N SER A 135 -17.49 21.83 -2.14
CA SER A 135 -16.24 22.30 -1.52
C SER A 135 -16.35 23.68 -0.86
N ASN A 136 -17.51 24.34 -0.90
CA ASN A 136 -17.62 25.77 -0.66
C ASN A 136 -17.94 26.18 0.77
N ASN A 137 -18.14 25.24 1.70
CA ASN A 137 -18.11 25.46 3.15
C ASN A 137 -17.81 24.11 3.82
N PHE A 138 -17.05 24.12 4.91
CA PHE A 138 -16.94 22.99 5.83
C PHE A 138 -18.29 22.81 6.57
N ASP A 139 -19.34 22.51 5.82
CA ASP A 139 -20.63 22.16 6.39
C ASP A 139 -20.48 20.86 7.18
N HIS A 140 -21.08 20.81 8.36
CA HIS A 140 -21.09 19.64 9.24
C HIS A 140 -21.56 18.36 8.50
N ASN A 141 -22.38 18.53 7.45
CA ASN A 141 -22.92 17.46 6.61
C ASN A 141 -21.93 16.88 5.59
N ASN A 142 -20.82 17.56 5.30
CA ASN A 142 -19.86 17.10 4.28
C ASN A 142 -18.84 16.12 4.85
N GLY A 143 -18.41 16.26 6.11
CA GLY A 143 -17.35 15.39 6.63
C GLY A 143 -17.72 13.89 6.70
N PRO A 144 -18.95 13.46 7.06
CA PRO A 144 -19.32 12.04 6.98
C PRO A 144 -19.31 11.52 5.53
N LYS A 145 -19.68 12.36 4.56
CA LYS A 145 -19.63 12.03 3.12
C LYS A 145 -18.20 11.88 2.64
N LEU A 146 -17.28 12.77 3.05
CA LEU A 146 -15.85 12.64 2.74
C LEU A 146 -15.27 11.36 3.33
N LEU A 147 -15.58 11.03 4.58
CA LEU A 147 -15.12 9.80 5.21
C LEU A 147 -15.67 8.55 4.54
N PHE A 148 -16.96 8.54 4.23
CA PHE A 148 -17.57 7.44 3.49
C PHE A 148 -16.92 7.27 2.12
N SER A 149 -16.67 8.36 1.39
CA SER A 149 -15.97 8.33 0.10
C SER A 149 -14.55 7.79 0.23
N GLY A 150 -13.80 8.16 1.27
CA GLY A 150 -12.45 7.64 1.54
C GLY A 150 -12.46 6.17 1.93
N GLY A 151 -13.40 5.75 2.78
CA GLY A 151 -13.58 4.35 3.19
C GLY A 151 -13.93 3.44 2.02
N MET A 152 -14.89 3.85 1.19
CA MET A 152 -15.28 3.11 -0.02
C MET A 152 -14.16 3.08 -1.06
N ALA A 153 -13.44 4.19 -1.24
CA ALA A 153 -12.27 4.24 -2.10
C ALA A 153 -11.16 3.29 -1.63
N GLY A 154 -10.94 3.21 -0.31
CA GLY A 154 -10.04 2.25 0.30
C GLY A 154 -10.45 0.81 -0.01
N VAL A 155 -11.72 0.45 0.20
CA VAL A 155 -12.24 -0.89 -0.11
C VAL A 155 -12.05 -1.24 -1.58
N LEU A 156 -12.38 -0.33 -2.49
CA LEU A 156 -12.27 -0.58 -3.93
C LEU A 156 -10.82 -0.68 -4.39
N SER A 157 -9.94 0.17 -3.87
CA SER A 157 -8.49 0.08 -4.09
C SER A 157 -7.95 -1.27 -3.63
N TRP A 158 -8.24 -1.69 -2.39
CA TRP A 158 -7.83 -2.99 -1.89
C TRP A 158 -8.39 -4.15 -2.73
N ALA A 159 -9.65 -4.09 -3.15
CA ALA A 159 -10.24 -5.13 -4.01
C ALA A 159 -9.53 -5.24 -5.37
N SER A 160 -9.16 -4.10 -5.98
CA SER A 160 -8.43 -4.07 -7.27
C SER A 160 -7.02 -4.65 -7.16
N ILE A 161 -6.36 -4.43 -6.02
CA ILE A 161 -4.98 -4.85 -5.75
C ILE A 161 -4.91 -6.32 -5.29
N TYR A 162 -5.98 -6.84 -4.70
CA TYR A 162 -6.00 -8.11 -4.00
C TYR A 162 -5.41 -9.30 -4.80
N PRO A 163 -5.69 -9.48 -6.10
CA PRO A 163 -5.06 -10.53 -6.90
C PRO A 163 -3.53 -10.45 -6.94
N LEU A 164 -2.97 -9.24 -7.03
CA LEU A 164 -1.53 -9.00 -7.04
C LEU A 164 -0.91 -9.28 -5.67
N ASP A 165 -1.63 -8.98 -4.59
CA ASP A 165 -1.22 -9.36 -3.23
C ASP A 165 -1.14 -10.87 -3.05
N VAL A 166 -2.13 -11.63 -3.55
CA VAL A 166 -2.10 -13.11 -3.50
C VAL A 166 -0.89 -13.66 -4.24
N ILE A 167 -0.60 -13.15 -5.44
CA ILE A 167 0.58 -13.57 -6.22
C ILE A 167 1.88 -13.21 -5.47
N LYS A 168 1.97 -12.00 -4.93
CA LYS A 168 3.12 -11.53 -4.15
C LYS A 168 3.35 -12.41 -2.92
N SER A 169 2.31 -12.72 -2.15
CA SER A 169 2.41 -13.61 -0.99
C SER A 169 2.86 -15.02 -1.39
N ARG A 170 2.32 -15.59 -2.48
CA ARG A 170 2.75 -16.93 -2.96
C ARG A 170 4.22 -16.97 -3.36
N ILE A 171 4.71 -15.95 -4.05
CA ILE A 171 6.14 -15.83 -4.42
C ILE A 171 7.02 -15.63 -3.18
N GLN A 172 6.58 -14.82 -2.21
CA GLN A 172 7.34 -14.54 -0.99
C GLN A 172 7.40 -15.74 -0.03
N ILE A 173 6.35 -16.56 0.01
CA ILE A 173 6.31 -17.80 0.81
C ILE A 173 7.21 -18.89 0.22
N GLN A 174 7.51 -18.84 -1.08
CA GLN A 174 8.41 -19.77 -1.78
C GLN A 174 9.89 -19.62 -1.39
N GLN A 175 10.19 -19.21 -0.15
CA GLN A 175 11.56 -19.03 0.33
C GLN A 175 12.39 -20.27 0.01
N LYS A 176 13.34 -20.12 -0.92
CA LYS A 176 14.36 -21.10 -1.22
C LYS A 176 15.01 -21.54 0.10
N PRO A 177 15.09 -22.84 0.42
CA PRO A 177 15.98 -23.27 1.49
C PRO A 177 17.39 -22.77 1.14
N LEU A 178 18.02 -22.06 2.08
CA LEU A 178 19.46 -21.83 2.02
C LEU A 178 20.10 -23.22 1.89
N SER A 179 20.82 -23.43 0.79
CA SER A 179 21.33 -24.71 0.31
C SER A 179 22.33 -25.42 1.25
N ASN A 180 22.48 -25.00 2.51
CA ASN A 180 23.51 -25.50 3.43
C ASN A 180 22.96 -26.01 4.77
N TYR A 181 21.65 -26.22 4.96
CA TYR A 181 21.17 -26.89 6.16
C TYR A 181 20.04 -27.87 5.84
N SER A 182 20.44 -29.12 5.61
CA SER A 182 19.57 -30.30 5.62
C SER A 182 19.01 -30.51 7.03
N GLN A 183 17.75 -30.13 7.24
CA GLN A 183 16.94 -30.58 8.38
C GLN A 183 15.57 -31.01 7.85
N PRO A 184 15.03 -32.17 8.25
CA PRO A 184 13.76 -32.68 7.77
C PRO A 184 12.64 -32.17 8.68
N LEU A 185 11.86 -31.20 8.23
CA LEU A 185 10.64 -30.80 8.95
C LEU A 185 9.43 -30.75 8.02
N THR A 186 8.54 -31.71 8.32
CA THR A 186 7.09 -31.73 8.17
C THR A 186 6.45 -31.71 6.77
N LYS A 187 5.71 -32.80 6.52
CA LYS A 187 4.83 -33.13 5.39
C LYS A 187 3.70 -32.11 5.16
N PHE A 188 4.01 -30.89 4.75
CA PHE A 188 3.08 -30.04 4.00
C PHE A 188 3.59 -29.89 2.56
N GLN A 189 3.32 -30.94 1.80
CA GLN A 189 3.11 -30.93 0.36
C GLN A 189 4.16 -30.22 -0.51
N GLN A 190 5.29 -30.89 -0.59
CA GLN A 190 6.20 -30.93 -1.72
C GLN A 190 5.44 -31.21 -3.04
N SER A 191 5.26 -30.18 -3.87
CA SER A 191 5.17 -30.34 -5.33
C SER A 191 5.42 -29.03 -6.07
N SER A 192 6.36 -29.09 -7.01
CA SER A 192 6.60 -28.22 -8.17
C SER A 192 7.28 -26.84 -7.99
N THR A 193 8.55 -26.81 -8.43
CA THR A 193 9.26 -25.76 -9.19
C THR A 193 9.19 -24.31 -8.71
N SER A 194 10.35 -23.72 -8.42
CA SER A 194 10.54 -22.26 -8.24
C SER A 194 9.75 -21.51 -9.31
N TYR A 195 8.85 -20.59 -8.94
CA TYR A 195 8.16 -19.76 -9.93
C TYR A 195 9.22 -18.92 -10.64
N SER A 196 9.20 -18.91 -11.97
CA SER A 196 10.19 -18.15 -12.74
C SER A 196 9.91 -16.63 -12.69
N GLY A 197 8.71 -16.24 -12.28
CA GLY A 197 8.29 -14.84 -12.16
C GLY A 197 6.81 -14.67 -11.79
N ILE A 198 6.35 -13.42 -11.80
CA ILE A 198 4.97 -13.03 -11.45
C ILE A 198 3.96 -13.69 -12.38
N ILE A 199 4.22 -13.66 -13.69
CA ILE A 199 3.33 -14.20 -14.73
C ILE A 199 3.24 -15.72 -14.63
N ASP A 200 4.38 -16.40 -14.44
CA ASP A 200 4.43 -17.85 -14.26
C ASP A 200 3.66 -18.30 -13.01
N CYS A 201 3.78 -17.54 -11.91
CA CYS A 201 2.98 -17.78 -10.70
C CYS A 201 1.48 -17.58 -10.95
N ALA A 202 1.09 -16.51 -11.67
CA ALA A 202 -0.31 -16.22 -11.96
C ALA A 202 -0.94 -17.32 -12.85
N VAL A 203 -0.27 -17.67 -13.96
CA VAL A 203 -0.74 -18.68 -14.91
C VAL A 203 -0.85 -20.05 -14.24
N ARG A 204 0.19 -20.49 -13.51
CA ARG A 204 0.15 -21.78 -12.81
C ARG A 204 -0.89 -21.82 -11.68
N SER A 205 -1.07 -20.73 -10.96
CA SER A 205 -2.10 -20.65 -9.91
C SER A 205 -3.50 -20.74 -10.51
N TYR A 206 -3.74 -20.06 -11.63
CA TYR A 206 -4.99 -20.13 -12.36
C TYR A 206 -5.29 -21.55 -12.88
N HIS A 207 -4.30 -22.22 -13.49
CA HIS A 207 -4.49 -23.58 -14.00
C HIS A 207 -4.69 -24.63 -12.90
N LYS A 208 -4.09 -24.48 -11.72
CA LYS A 208 -4.18 -25.48 -10.64
C LYS A 208 -5.42 -25.35 -9.77
N GLU A 209 -5.86 -24.13 -9.50
CA GLU A 209 -6.86 -23.85 -8.46
C GLU A 209 -7.97 -22.89 -8.95
N GLY A 210 -7.90 -22.41 -10.20
CA GLY A 210 -8.90 -21.54 -10.82
C GLY A 210 -8.85 -20.08 -10.38
N ILE A 211 -9.85 -19.30 -10.84
CA ILE A 211 -9.96 -17.86 -10.56
C ILE A 211 -10.18 -17.56 -9.06
N SER A 212 -10.78 -18.50 -8.31
CA SER A 212 -11.10 -18.33 -6.89
C SER A 212 -9.88 -18.11 -6.01
N VAL A 213 -8.69 -18.55 -6.44
CA VAL A 213 -7.43 -18.30 -5.70
C VAL A 213 -7.15 -16.85 -5.49
N PHE A 214 -7.40 -16.03 -6.51
CA PHE A 214 -7.08 -14.61 -6.47
C PHE A 214 -7.98 -13.84 -5.50
N PHE A 215 -9.09 -14.44 -5.05
CA PHE A 215 -10.03 -13.86 -4.08
C PHE A 215 -10.05 -14.60 -2.73
N LYS A 216 -9.26 -15.67 -2.60
CA LYS A 216 -9.22 -16.52 -1.40
C LYS A 216 -8.51 -15.78 -0.26
N GLY A 217 -9.31 -15.26 0.68
CA GLY A 217 -8.83 -14.46 1.82
C GLY A 217 -9.24 -12.97 1.74
N ILE A 218 -10.08 -12.58 0.78
CA ILE A 218 -10.62 -11.22 0.74
C ILE A 218 -11.54 -10.95 1.95
N THR A 219 -12.21 -11.98 2.47
CA THR A 219 -13.10 -11.90 3.63
C THR A 219 -12.42 -11.35 4.89
N PRO A 220 -11.29 -11.89 5.39
CA PRO A 220 -10.60 -11.28 6.54
C PRO A 220 -10.08 -9.86 6.24
N THR A 221 -9.76 -9.56 4.98
CA THR A 221 -9.32 -8.22 4.55
C THR A 221 -10.46 -7.21 4.66
N LEU A 222 -11.65 -7.58 4.19
CA LEU A 222 -12.88 -6.78 4.28
C LEU A 222 -13.42 -6.72 5.72
N ALA A 223 -13.38 -7.83 6.45
CA ALA A 223 -13.80 -7.89 7.85
C ALA A 223 -12.95 -6.97 8.73
N ARG A 224 -11.64 -6.85 8.44
CA ARG A 224 -10.75 -5.88 9.09
C ARG A 224 -11.04 -4.42 8.68
N ALA A 225 -11.57 -4.17 7.49
CA ALA A 225 -11.91 -2.81 7.06
C ALA A 225 -13.08 -2.24 7.87
N LEU A 226 -14.04 -3.07 8.30
CA LEU A 226 -15.18 -2.65 9.12
C LEU A 226 -14.79 -1.92 10.42
N PRO A 227 -13.98 -2.49 11.33
CA PRO A 227 -13.58 -1.81 12.56
C PRO A 227 -12.69 -0.60 12.27
N VAL A 228 -11.84 -0.65 11.24
CA VAL A 228 -11.00 0.50 10.85
C VAL A 228 -11.86 1.69 10.43
N ASN A 229 -12.87 1.44 9.59
CA ASN A 229 -13.82 2.46 9.18
C ASN A 229 -14.65 2.96 10.38
N ALA A 230 -15.14 2.07 11.25
CA ALA A 230 -15.88 2.45 12.46
C ALA A 230 -15.07 3.36 13.38
N VAL A 231 -13.79 3.04 13.63
CA VAL A 231 -12.90 3.88 14.42
C VAL A 231 -12.65 5.23 13.74
N THR A 232 -12.55 5.27 12.41
CA THR A 232 -12.35 6.52 11.67
C THR A 232 -13.56 7.45 11.82
N PHE A 233 -14.79 6.91 11.69
CA PHE A 233 -16.02 7.68 11.94
C PHE A 233 -16.08 8.18 13.40
N TYR A 234 -15.76 7.32 14.36
CA TYR A 234 -15.76 7.70 15.78
C TYR A 234 -14.75 8.81 16.10
N VAL A 235 -13.51 8.69 15.62
CA VAL A 235 -12.46 9.70 15.82
C VAL A 235 -12.86 11.03 15.19
N TYR A 236 -13.48 10.99 14.01
CA TYR A 236 -13.96 12.19 13.35
C TYR A 236 -15.06 12.92 14.13
N GLU A 237 -16.05 12.20 14.66
CA GLU A 237 -17.09 12.80 15.50
C GLU A 237 -16.49 13.48 16.73
N ILE A 238 -15.51 12.84 17.38
CA ILE A 238 -14.79 13.44 18.50
C ILE A 238 -14.04 14.70 18.07
N MET A 239 -13.30 14.64 16.96
CA MET A 239 -12.49 15.77 16.48
C MET A 239 -13.34 16.98 16.11
N ILE A 240 -14.48 16.78 15.44
CA ILE A 240 -15.39 17.89 15.15
C ILE A 240 -16.03 18.43 16.42
N ARG A 241 -16.48 17.57 17.34
CA ARG A 241 -17.02 18.03 18.62
C ARG A 241 -16.01 18.84 19.41
N TRP A 242 -14.73 18.46 19.33
CA TRP A 242 -13.63 19.20 19.95
C TRP A 242 -13.39 20.55 19.25
N LEU A 243 -13.29 20.57 17.92
CA LEU A 243 -13.06 21.80 17.15
C LEU A 243 -14.20 22.82 17.32
N ASN A 244 -15.44 22.35 17.32
CA ASN A 244 -16.63 23.20 17.55
C ASN A 244 -16.65 23.80 18.96
N ARG A 245 -16.01 23.17 19.95
CA ARG A 245 -15.86 23.74 21.30
C ARG A 245 -14.82 24.86 21.39
N PHE A 246 -13.93 25.00 20.41
CA PHE A 246 -12.97 26.11 20.34
C PHE A 246 -13.47 27.29 19.49
N GLN A 247 -14.50 27.08 18.66
CA GLN A 247 -15.14 28.13 17.87
C GLN A 247 -16.27 28.87 18.60
N ASN A 248 -16.79 28.31 19.69
CA ASN A 248 -17.72 28.97 20.62
C ASN A 248 -16.98 29.51 21.83
#